data_AF-A0A1Y5T087-F1
#
_entry.id   AF-A0A1Y5T087-F1
#
_cell.length_a   1.000
_cell.length_b   1.000
_cell.length_c   1.000
_cell.angle_alpha   90.00
_cell.angle_beta   90.00
_cell.angle_gamma   90.00
#
_symmetry.space_group_name_H-M   'P 1'
#
loop_
_entity.id
_entity.type
_entity.pdbx_description
1 polymer ?
#
loop_
_entity_poly.entity_id
_entity_poly.type
_entity_poly.pdbx_seq_one_letter_code
_entity_poly.pdbx_strand_id
1 'polypeptide(L)'
;MAYLSAGQAVALVAVELAEAGKTLQSLEHALMQDPRGADQKSFPTDFQSLDLLAQSIEELRLYLSRLSQEIGDDASSFDLSGPLSEVRLGEMRRRLSGRSRQAEPRQEHGDIDLF
;
A
#
# COMPACT_ATOMS: atom_id res chain seq x y z
N MET A 1 29.28 -6.42 3.44
CA MET A 1 27.89 -6.44 3.92
C MET A 1 27.51 -5.03 4.30
N ALA A 2 26.43 -4.49 3.71
CA ALA A 2 25.90 -3.19 4.13
C ALA A 2 24.99 -3.43 5.35
N TYR A 3 25.29 -2.79 6.47
CA TYR A 3 24.44 -2.82 7.66
C TYR A 3 23.60 -1.55 7.67
N LEU A 4 22.28 -1.71 7.68
CA LEU A 4 21.32 -0.62 7.79
C LEU A 4 20.50 -0.81 9.06
N SER A 5 20.14 0.29 9.72
CA SER A 5 19.13 0.25 10.77
C SER A 5 17.72 0.06 10.18
N ALA A 6 16.80 -0.48 10.98
CA ALA A 6 15.38 -0.62 10.60
C ALA A 6 14.77 0.68 10.07
N GLY A 7 15.01 1.81 10.75
CA GLY A 7 14.51 3.11 10.33
C GLY A 7 15.08 3.56 8.98
N GLN A 8 16.37 3.30 8.71
CA GLN A 8 16.98 3.59 7.41
C GLN A 8 16.41 2.70 6.29
N ALA A 9 16.21 1.41 6.58
CA ALA A 9 15.61 0.48 5.61
C ALA A 9 14.16 0.89 5.25
N VAL A 10 13.34 1.24 6.24
CA VAL A 10 11.97 1.74 6.01
C VAL A 10 11.98 3.06 5.25
N ALA A 11 12.91 3.97 5.55
CA ALA A 11 13.03 5.25 4.84
C ALA A 11 13.38 5.05 3.36
N LEU A 12 14.27 4.10 3.03
CA LEU A 12 14.59 3.77 1.64
C LEU A 12 13.36 3.21 0.91
N VAL A 13 12.60 2.31 1.53
CA VAL A 13 11.34 1.81 0.95
C VAL A 13 10.33 2.94 0.71
N ALA A 14 10.25 3.91 1.60
CA ALA A 14 9.38 5.07 1.41
C ALA A 14 9.76 5.91 0.19
N VAL A 15 11.07 6.03 -0.11
CA VAL A 15 11.56 6.70 -1.32
C VAL A 15 11.14 5.91 -2.57
N GLU A 16 11.37 4.60 -2.60
CA GLU A 16 10.98 3.73 -3.71
C GLU A 16 9.46 3.78 -3.98
N LEU A 17 8.64 3.76 -2.92
CA LEU A 17 7.18 3.90 -3.05
C LEU A 17 6.77 5.28 -3.59
N ALA A 18 7.48 6.35 -3.23
CA ALA A 18 7.22 7.68 -3.77
C ALA A 18 7.57 7.78 -5.26
N GLU A 19 8.63 7.08 -5.70
CA GLU A 19 8.98 6.98 -7.12
C GLU A 19 7.95 6.17 -7.90
N ALA A 20 7.54 5.02 -7.38
CA ALA A 20 6.44 4.22 -7.91
C ALA A 20 5.16 5.06 -8.08
N GLY A 21 4.81 5.88 -7.09
CA GLY A 21 3.66 6.79 -7.16
C GLY A 21 3.76 7.83 -8.28
N LYS A 22 4.94 8.39 -8.54
CA LYS A 22 5.15 9.34 -9.66
C LYS A 22 5.01 8.65 -11.01
N THR A 23 5.52 7.43 -11.13
CA THR A 23 5.37 6.61 -12.35
C THR A 23 3.90 6.31 -12.62
N LEU A 24 3.13 5.94 -11.59
CA LEU A 24 1.69 5.72 -11.71
C LEU A 24 0.96 6.97 -12.19
N GLN A 25 1.22 8.13 -11.58
CA GLN A 25 0.60 9.40 -11.99
C GLN A 25 0.92 9.77 -13.43
N SER A 26 2.14 9.49 -13.89
CA SER A 26 2.55 9.74 -15.28
C SER A 26 1.79 8.83 -16.25
N LEU A 27 1.61 7.55 -15.90
CA LEU A 27 0.81 6.60 -16.69
C LEU A 27 -0.67 6.98 -16.71
N GLU A 28 -1.26 7.34 -15.56
CA GLU A 28 -2.63 7.84 -15.48
C GLU A 28 -2.85 9.07 -16.37
N HIS A 29 -1.88 9.99 -16.38
CA HIS A 29 -1.94 11.19 -17.23
C HIS A 29 -1.86 10.84 -18.72
N ALA A 30 -0.95 9.95 -19.10
CA ALA A 30 -0.84 9.45 -20.48
C ALA A 30 -2.13 8.79 -20.95
N LEU A 31 -2.74 7.95 -20.11
CA LEU A 31 -4.02 7.27 -20.42
C LEU A 31 -5.19 8.24 -20.52
N MET A 32 -5.24 9.30 -19.70
CA MET A 32 -6.32 10.30 -19.73
C MET A 32 -6.22 11.27 -20.92
N GLN A 33 -5.01 11.55 -21.42
CA GLN A 33 -4.82 12.46 -22.56
C GLN A 33 -5.19 11.83 -23.92
N ASP A 34 -5.43 10.52 -23.99
CA ASP A 34 -5.78 9.82 -25.24
C ASP A 34 -7.21 9.20 -25.24
N PRO A 35 -8.28 10.02 -25.21
CA PRO A 35 -9.65 9.52 -25.19
C PRO A 35 -10.18 9.11 -26.59
N ARG A 36 -9.41 9.26 -27.69
CA ARG A 36 -9.91 9.06 -29.06
C ARG A 36 -9.07 8.18 -29.97
N GLY A 37 -7.94 7.66 -29.52
CA GLY A 37 -7.26 6.63 -30.26
C GLY A 37 -5.91 6.41 -29.66
N ALA A 38 -5.88 5.58 -28.60
CA ALA A 38 -4.68 4.93 -28.11
C ALA A 38 -3.80 4.68 -29.32
N ASP A 39 -2.72 5.44 -29.46
CA ASP A 39 -1.73 5.15 -30.48
C ASP A 39 -1.35 3.70 -30.17
N GLN A 40 -1.80 2.74 -31.00
CA GLN A 40 -1.85 1.31 -30.65
C GLN A 40 -0.47 0.76 -30.28
N LYS A 41 0.57 1.54 -30.57
CA LYS A 41 1.98 1.33 -30.28
C LYS A 41 2.38 1.69 -28.84
N SER A 42 1.70 2.64 -28.19
CA SER A 42 2.02 3.13 -26.83
C SER A 42 1.36 2.29 -25.74
N PHE A 43 0.16 1.76 -26.02
CA PHE A 43 -0.60 0.93 -25.08
C PHE A 43 0.17 -0.30 -24.54
N PRO A 44 0.94 -1.06 -25.36
CA PRO A 44 1.77 -2.15 -24.85
C PRO A 44 2.86 -1.67 -23.87
N THR A 45 3.44 -0.50 -24.12
CA THR A 45 4.51 0.08 -23.27
C THR A 45 3.93 0.58 -21.95
N ASP A 46 2.75 1.19 -21.97
CA ASP A 46 2.05 1.64 -20.76
C ASP A 46 1.63 0.43 -19.90
N PHE A 47 1.15 -0.64 -20.53
CA PHE A 47 0.80 -1.88 -19.83
C PHE A 47 2.02 -2.58 -19.23
N GLN A 48 3.15 -2.63 -19.94
CA GLN A 48 4.41 -3.13 -19.39
C GLN A 48 4.87 -2.28 -18.20
N SER A 49 4.70 -0.97 -18.27
CA SER A 49 5.06 -0.06 -17.17
C SER A 49 4.18 -0.28 -15.94
N LEU A 50 2.88 -0.56 -16.12
CA LEU A 50 1.99 -0.95 -15.03
C LEU A 50 2.38 -2.30 -14.39
N ASP A 51 2.76 -3.28 -15.20
CA ASP A 51 3.21 -4.59 -14.72
C ASP A 51 4.50 -4.46 -13.90
N LEU A 52 5.50 -3.73 -14.40
CA LEU A 52 6.73 -3.43 -13.67
C LEU A 52 6.46 -2.68 -12.36
N LEU A 53 5.52 -1.75 -12.37
CA LEU A 53 5.11 -1.03 -11.16
C LEU A 53 4.48 -1.98 -10.13
N ALA A 54 3.60 -2.87 -10.57
CA ALA A 54 2.97 -3.86 -9.70
C ALA A 54 4.01 -4.83 -9.10
N GLN A 55 4.98 -5.29 -9.90
CA GLN A 55 6.09 -6.12 -9.44
C GLN A 55 6.96 -5.37 -8.43
N SER A 56 7.31 -4.11 -8.68
CA SER A 56 8.08 -3.28 -7.75
C SER A 56 7.39 -3.13 -6.40
N ILE A 57 6.09 -2.83 -6.40
CA ILE A 57 5.29 -2.70 -5.16
C ILE A 57 5.26 -4.04 -4.39
N GLU A 58 5.12 -5.17 -5.09
CA GLU A 58 5.12 -6.49 -4.47
C GLU A 58 6.48 -6.85 -3.86
N GLU A 59 7.59 -6.55 -4.54
CA GLU A 59 8.93 -6.76 -4.00
C GLU A 59 9.19 -5.89 -2.76
N LEU A 60 8.76 -4.62 -2.76
CA LEU A 60 8.85 -3.75 -1.58
C LEU A 60 8.01 -4.29 -0.42
N ARG A 61 6.83 -4.85 -0.70
CA ARG A 61 5.98 -5.50 0.31
C ARG A 61 6.68 -6.72 0.91
N LEU A 62 7.27 -7.58 0.08
CA LEU A 62 8.02 -8.75 0.53
C LEU A 62 9.24 -8.35 1.37
N TYR A 63 9.97 -7.32 0.94
CA TYR A 63 11.11 -6.79 1.68
C TYR A 63 10.71 -6.27 3.07
N LEU A 64 9.65 -5.45 3.16
CA LEU A 64 9.13 -4.95 4.44
C LEU A 64 8.65 -6.08 5.36
N SER A 65 8.02 -7.13 4.80
CA SER A 65 7.57 -8.28 5.57
C SER A 65 8.73 -9.09 6.16
N ARG A 66 9.85 -9.21 5.44
CA ARG A 66 11.06 -9.87 5.97
C ARG A 66 11.73 -8.99 7.02
N LEU A 67 11.84 -7.69 6.74
CA LEU A 67 12.39 -6.73 7.67
C LEU A 67 11.62 -6.71 9.00
N SER A 68 10.28 -6.76 8.97
CA SER A 68 9.48 -6.82 10.19
C SER A 68 9.71 -8.11 11.00
N GLN A 69 9.92 -9.24 10.33
CA GLN A 69 10.23 -10.51 11.01
C GLN A 69 11.62 -10.47 11.66
N GLU A 70 12.60 -9.84 11.01
CA GLU A 70 13.96 -9.69 11.55
C GLU A 70 14.03 -8.72 12.73
N ILE A 71 13.21 -7.65 12.72
CA ILE A 71 13.09 -6.71 13.85
C ILE A 71 12.38 -7.36 15.05
N GLY A 72 11.43 -8.27 14.79
CA GLY A 72 10.64 -8.95 15.82
C GLY A 72 9.57 -8.06 16.48
N ASP A 73 8.80 -8.66 17.39
CA ASP A 73 7.69 -7.99 18.10
C ASP A 73 8.15 -7.24 19.37
N ASP A 74 9.43 -7.34 19.73
CA ASP A 74 10.00 -6.81 20.99
C ASP A 74 10.21 -5.28 21.01
N ALA A 75 9.73 -4.59 19.98
CA ALA A 75 9.92 -3.15 19.87
C ALA A 75 8.90 -2.40 20.74
N SER A 76 9.42 -1.63 21.72
CA SER A 76 8.74 -0.57 22.47
C SER A 76 7.60 0.07 21.69
N SER A 77 6.39 0.17 22.26
CA SER A 77 5.25 0.77 21.58
C SER A 77 5.58 2.18 21.06
N PHE A 78 5.52 2.39 19.76
CA PHE A 78 5.76 3.71 19.15
C PHE A 78 4.46 4.49 19.01
N ASP A 79 4.50 5.79 19.29
CA ASP A 79 3.37 6.67 18.97
C ASP A 79 3.34 6.94 17.46
N LEU A 80 2.27 6.48 16.81
CA LEU A 80 2.02 6.66 15.38
C LEU A 80 1.13 7.87 15.07
N SER A 81 0.73 8.66 16.08
CA SER A 81 -0.20 9.79 15.91
C SER A 81 0.28 10.81 14.86
N GLY A 82 1.56 11.20 14.92
CA GLY A 82 2.21 12.08 13.96
C GLY A 82 2.19 11.50 12.54
N PRO A 83 2.83 10.34 12.29
CA PRO A 83 2.83 9.70 10.97
C PRO A 83 1.43 9.44 10.39
N LEU A 84 0.47 9.01 11.21
CA LEU A 84 -0.91 8.76 10.76
C LEU A 84 -1.65 10.04 10.35
N SER A 85 -1.26 11.21 10.86
CA SER A 85 -1.84 12.49 10.47
C SER A 85 -1.53 12.87 9.01
N GLU A 86 -0.42 12.37 8.47
CA GLU A 86 0.00 12.60 7.09
C GLU A 86 -0.75 11.70 6.09
N VAL A 87 -1.35 10.60 6.57
CA VAL A 87 -2.15 9.69 5.74
C VAL A 87 -3.51 10.31 5.45
N ARG A 88 -3.64 10.88 4.24
CA ARG A 88 -4.88 11.56 3.78
C ARG A 88 -6.05 10.59 3.53
N LEU A 89 -5.76 9.35 3.15
CA LEU A 89 -6.78 8.35 2.87
C LEU A 89 -7.32 7.79 4.20
N GLY A 90 -8.52 8.21 4.60
CA GLY A 90 -9.12 7.87 5.89
C GLY A 90 -9.20 6.36 6.17
N GLU A 91 -9.56 5.56 5.16
CA GLU A 91 -9.63 4.10 5.26
C GLU A 91 -8.23 3.48 5.47
N MET A 92 -7.22 3.96 4.74
CA MET A 92 -5.83 3.52 4.90
C MET A 92 -5.29 3.90 6.27
N ARG A 93 -5.53 5.13 6.72
CA ARG A 93 -5.18 5.61 8.05
C ARG A 93 -5.77 4.72 9.15
N ARG A 94 -7.04 4.30 8.99
CA ARG A 94 -7.71 3.38 9.93
C ARG A 94 -7.04 2.00 9.98
N ARG A 95 -6.70 1.42 8.83
CA ARG A 95 -6.00 0.12 8.77
C ARG A 95 -4.62 0.20 9.39
N LEU A 96 -3.85 1.24 9.08
CA LEU A 96 -2.50 1.45 9.60
C LEU A 96 -2.47 1.76 11.10
N SER A 97 -3.55 2.33 11.66
CA SER A 97 -3.63 2.58 13.11
C SER A 97 -3.87 1.32 13.94
N GLY A 98 -3.82 0.11 13.34
CA GLY A 98 -4.12 -1.15 14.02
C GLY A 98 -5.59 -1.34 14.41
N ARG A 99 -6.46 -0.40 14.04
CA ARG A 99 -7.91 -0.49 14.26
C ARG A 99 -8.54 -1.25 13.10
N SER A 100 -8.14 -2.49 12.92
CA SER A 100 -8.92 -3.44 12.12
C SER A 100 -10.29 -3.57 12.78
N ARG A 101 -11.36 -3.61 11.96
CA ARG A 101 -12.74 -3.83 12.39
C ARG A 101 -12.71 -4.98 13.40
N GLN A 102 -12.83 -4.69 14.70
CA GLN A 102 -13.17 -5.72 15.67
C GLN A 102 -14.44 -6.36 15.11
N ALA A 103 -14.38 -7.69 14.96
CA ALA A 103 -15.45 -8.49 14.40
C ALA A 103 -16.81 -7.92 14.81
N GLU A 104 -17.61 -7.51 13.84
CA GLU A 104 -19.04 -7.44 14.07
C GLU A 104 -19.41 -8.81 14.67
N PRO A 105 -19.99 -8.88 15.89
CA PRO A 105 -20.52 -10.13 16.36
C PRO A 105 -21.51 -10.57 15.29
N ARG A 106 -21.30 -11.76 14.73
CA ARG A 106 -22.34 -12.47 13.99
C ARG A 106 -23.55 -12.46 14.92
N GLN A 107 -24.53 -11.61 14.65
CA GLN A 107 -25.85 -11.80 15.23
C GLN A 107 -26.36 -13.09 14.63
N GLU A 108 -26.30 -14.11 15.47
CA GLU A 108 -26.89 -15.42 15.29
C GLU A 108 -28.37 -15.28 14.92
N HIS A 109 -28.85 -16.29 14.20
CA HIS A 109 -30.25 -16.45 13.82
C HIS A 109 -31.16 -16.16 15.02
N GLY A 110 -32.04 -15.17 14.86
CA GLY A 110 -33.22 -15.00 15.69
C GLY A 110 -34.43 -15.25 14.81
N ASP A 111 -35.16 -16.32 15.12
CA ASP A 111 -36.39 -16.77 14.49
C ASP A 111 -37.32 -15.61 14.08
N ILE A 112 -37.79 -15.67 12.82
CA ILE A 112 -39.00 -14.94 12.43
C ILE A 112 -40.16 -15.79 12.93
N ASP A 113 -40.68 -15.44 14.10
CA ASP A 113 -41.93 -15.98 14.63
C ASP A 113 -43.08 -15.26 13.88
N LEU A 114 -43.75 -15.98 12.98
CA LEU A 114 -44.95 -15.52 12.29
C LEU A 114 -46.17 -15.93 13.12
N PHE A 115 -46.63 -15.02 13.98
CA PHE A 115 -48.03 -14.95 14.38
C PHE A 115 -48.73 -13.83 13.61
#